data_AF-A0A7J2JGD4-F1
#
_entry.id   AF-A0A7J2JGD4-F1
#
_cell.length_a   1.000
_cell.length_b   1.000
_cell.length_c   1.000
_cell.angle_alpha   90.00
_cell.angle_beta   90.00
_cell.angle_gamma   90.00
#
_symmetry.space_group_name_H-M   'P 1'
#
loop_
_entity.id
_entity.type
_entity.pdbx_description
1 polymer ?
#
loop_
_entity_poly.entity_id
_entity_poly.type
_entity_poly.pdbx_seq_one_letter_code
_entity_poly.pdbx_strand_id
1 'polypeptide(L)'
;LLKGLEREEVKFQLSRDEYLEARRAVLHVIAALHALELLETQGLHALREYLEKVRERARRGGYTRLLVVEEKWRRVEELCNRGIAEGVEHPKLEFLKKEVSRQLTIQPRSRILVFTHYRATASMLVEELSKIPGVKVAKLIGQTKREGEKGLKQREQVMILEALRRGEVNTLIATQVAEEGLDVAECQLVVFYDNVPSAIRFIQRRGRTGRIKPGRVVVLIAEGTRDEGFYWAAVRKRRKMEEVIRRISRSLKPSEQPLDRVLAQKEQKPVERVKVVVDSRELASETLRELSRMDVQLEIRSLKVADYVVSESVAIERKSVQDFAASIIDKRLFEQIRDLKASYESPILLIEGEGDYRGLTPEAFYGALASVVIDFGVPVLWAKTPREAAAVIYSIARREQREKRKEPVIKDRKLPASLKELQEYVVASLPGVDSVLAKRLLEAFGSIREVFLASEEKLQRVEGIGPKTAKNIRWIIDSPYRRAPESS
;
A
#
# COMPACT_ATOMS: atom_id res chain seq x y z
N LEU A 1 -8.43 26.23 24.07
CA LEU A 1 -9.89 26.47 24.13
C LEU A 1 -10.70 25.24 24.53
N LEU A 2 -10.34 24.00 24.15
CA LEU A 2 -11.09 22.78 24.54
C LEU A 2 -10.47 21.96 25.71
N LYS A 3 -9.48 22.49 26.42
CA LYS A 3 -8.72 21.77 27.47
C LYS A 3 -9.32 21.87 28.89
N GLY A 4 -10.58 22.27 29.02
CA GLY A 4 -11.23 22.45 30.33
C GLY A 4 -12.74 22.45 30.29
N LEU A 5 -13.35 21.91 29.23
CA LEU A 5 -14.78 21.65 29.17
C LEU A 5 -14.96 20.15 29.38
N GLU A 6 -15.48 19.75 30.53
CA GLU A 6 -15.86 18.35 30.70
C GLU A 6 -17.02 18.03 29.75
N ARG A 7 -16.98 16.85 29.13
CA ARG A 7 -18.02 16.39 28.19
C ARG A 7 -19.41 16.37 28.83
N GLU A 8 -19.46 16.32 30.15
CA GLU A 8 -20.67 16.43 30.95
C GLU A 8 -21.17 17.88 31.06
N GLU A 9 -20.31 18.89 31.27
CA GLU A 9 -20.69 20.31 31.35
C GLU A 9 -21.41 20.80 30.08
N VAL A 10 -20.98 20.34 28.90
CA VAL A 10 -21.66 20.65 27.63
C VAL A 10 -22.99 19.92 27.48
N LYS A 11 -23.13 18.72 28.06
CA LYS A 11 -24.40 17.97 28.07
C LYS A 11 -25.40 18.50 29.08
N PHE A 12 -24.94 19.04 30.22
CA PHE A 12 -25.80 19.54 31.31
C PHE A 12 -26.48 20.88 30.99
N GLN A 13 -26.10 21.59 29.93
CA GLN A 13 -26.84 22.79 29.49
C GLN A 13 -28.14 22.48 28.75
N LEU A 14 -28.30 21.28 28.18
CA LEU A 14 -29.56 20.82 27.61
C LEU A 14 -30.30 20.00 28.66
N SER A 15 -31.60 20.23 28.81
CA SER A 15 -32.42 19.27 29.54
C SER A 15 -32.35 17.90 28.86
N ARG A 16 -32.61 16.84 29.63
CA ARG A 16 -32.61 15.47 29.12
C ARG A 16 -33.56 15.31 27.92
N ASP A 17 -34.68 16.02 27.94
CA ASP A 17 -35.69 15.97 26.90
C ASP A 17 -35.24 16.70 25.62
N GLU A 18 -34.68 17.91 25.75
CA GLU A 18 -34.10 18.65 24.61
C GLU A 18 -32.96 17.88 23.94
N TYR A 19 -32.09 17.24 24.75
CA TYR A 19 -31.01 16.42 24.22
C TYR A 19 -31.55 15.19 23.46
N LEU A 20 -32.59 14.53 23.98
CA LEU A 20 -33.22 13.39 23.32
C LEU A 20 -33.92 13.80 22.02
N GLU A 21 -34.57 14.96 22.00
CA GLU A 21 -35.23 15.52 20.83
C GLU A 21 -34.23 15.91 19.73
N ALA A 22 -33.15 16.61 20.08
CA ALA A 22 -32.09 16.94 19.13
C ALA A 22 -31.45 15.68 18.53
N ARG A 23 -31.18 14.68 19.36
CA ARG A 23 -30.63 13.40 18.91
C ARG A 23 -31.60 12.64 18.02
N ARG A 24 -32.90 12.70 18.31
CA ARG A 24 -33.97 12.15 17.46
C ARG A 24 -33.97 12.81 16.10
N ALA A 25 -33.95 14.14 16.03
CA ALA A 25 -33.93 14.90 14.78
C ALA A 25 -32.73 14.52 13.91
N VAL A 26 -31.52 14.45 14.48
CA VAL A 26 -30.31 14.04 13.76
C VAL A 26 -30.43 12.61 13.21
N LEU A 27 -30.96 11.68 14.02
CA LEU A 27 -31.17 10.30 13.58
C LEU A 27 -32.17 10.22 12.40
N HIS A 28 -33.24 11.02 12.45
CA HIS A 28 -34.21 11.12 11.35
C HIS A 28 -33.56 11.60 10.06
N VAL A 29 -32.76 12.66 10.13
CA VAL A 29 -32.08 13.23 8.96
C VAL A 29 -31.12 12.21 8.35
N ILE A 30 -30.29 11.56 9.16
CA ILE A 30 -29.33 10.55 8.69
C ILE A 30 -30.07 9.38 8.02
N ALA A 31 -31.11 8.87 8.67
CA ALA A 31 -31.89 7.75 8.13
C ALA A 31 -32.60 8.13 6.83
N ALA A 32 -33.22 9.32 6.77
CA ALA A 32 -33.93 9.80 5.58
C ALA A 32 -32.98 10.04 4.41
N LEU A 33 -31.81 10.63 4.65
CA LEU A 33 -30.80 10.84 3.62
C LEU A 33 -30.27 9.52 3.04
N HIS A 34 -30.15 8.48 3.86
CA HIS A 34 -29.73 7.16 3.39
C HIS A 34 -30.85 6.41 2.67
N ALA A 35 -32.08 6.47 3.17
CA ALA A 35 -33.25 5.90 2.51
C ALA A 35 -33.45 6.51 1.11
N LEU A 36 -33.34 7.84 1.00
CA LEU A 36 -33.44 8.55 -0.27
C LEU A 36 -32.32 8.14 -1.23
N GLU A 37 -31.09 7.99 -0.76
CA GLU A 37 -29.97 7.50 -1.57
C GLU A 37 -30.23 6.11 -2.16
N LEU A 38 -30.71 5.18 -1.34
CA LEU A 38 -31.02 3.83 -1.79
C LEU A 38 -32.17 3.84 -2.80
N LEU A 39 -33.22 4.62 -2.55
CA LEU A 39 -34.33 4.77 -3.48
C LEU A 39 -33.86 5.30 -4.84
N GLU A 40 -33.12 6.41 -4.82
CA GLU A 40 -32.66 7.15 -6.00
C GLU A 40 -31.60 6.42 -6.83
N THR A 41 -30.80 5.57 -6.20
CA THR A 41 -29.66 4.90 -6.88
C THR A 41 -29.82 3.40 -7.04
N GLN A 42 -30.61 2.73 -6.20
CA GLN A 42 -30.75 1.28 -6.18
C GLN A 42 -32.19 0.80 -6.45
N GLY A 43 -33.20 1.59 -6.06
CA GLY A 43 -34.62 1.27 -6.23
C GLY A 43 -35.31 0.76 -4.96
N LEU A 44 -36.56 0.34 -5.12
CA LEU A 44 -37.47 0.02 -4.01
C LEU A 44 -37.03 -1.19 -3.18
N HIS A 45 -36.49 -2.24 -3.81
CA HIS A 45 -36.03 -3.43 -3.09
C HIS A 45 -34.91 -3.14 -2.08
N ALA A 46 -33.95 -2.29 -2.46
CA ALA A 46 -32.88 -1.87 -1.57
C ALA A 46 -33.39 -1.00 -0.41
N LEU A 47 -34.36 -0.11 -0.71
CA LEU A 47 -35.03 0.67 0.32
C LEU A 47 -35.78 -0.24 1.31
N ARG A 48 -36.54 -1.23 0.84
CA ARG A 48 -37.27 -2.19 1.69
C ARG A 48 -36.33 -2.92 2.64
N GLU A 49 -35.22 -3.49 2.14
CA GLU A 49 -34.25 -4.20 2.98
C GLU A 49 -33.64 -3.28 4.05
N TYR A 50 -33.39 -2.01 3.71
CA TYR A 50 -32.93 -1.02 4.68
C TYR A 50 -33.99 -0.74 5.77
N LEU A 51 -35.25 -0.54 5.39
CA LEU A 51 -36.35 -0.30 6.32
C LEU A 51 -36.58 -1.49 7.26
N GLU A 52 -36.50 -2.72 6.74
CA GLU A 52 -36.55 -3.96 7.53
C GLU A 52 -35.43 -3.99 8.58
N LYS A 53 -34.18 -3.66 8.21
CA LYS A 53 -33.05 -3.60 9.15
C LYS A 53 -33.23 -2.51 10.20
N VAL A 54 -33.76 -1.35 9.83
CA VAL A 54 -34.09 -0.28 10.78
C VAL A 54 -35.13 -0.79 11.79
N ARG A 55 -36.15 -1.51 11.33
CA ARG A 55 -37.20 -2.10 12.17
C ARG A 55 -36.66 -3.17 13.10
N GLU A 56 -35.80 -4.07 12.63
CA GLU A 56 -35.14 -5.08 13.47
C GLU A 56 -34.28 -4.45 14.56
N ARG A 57 -33.49 -3.43 14.21
CA ARG A 57 -32.67 -2.69 15.18
C ARG A 57 -33.54 -2.00 16.22
N ALA A 58 -34.67 -1.42 15.81
CA ALA A 58 -35.62 -0.83 16.75
C ALA A 58 -36.19 -1.88 17.72
N ARG A 59 -36.52 -3.10 17.27
CA ARG A 59 -36.98 -4.18 18.15
C ARG A 59 -35.94 -4.49 19.24
N ARG A 60 -34.66 -4.58 18.87
CA ARG A 60 -33.54 -4.87 19.78
C ARG A 60 -33.24 -3.79 20.84
N GLY A 61 -33.81 -2.59 20.72
CA GLY A 61 -33.61 -1.50 21.68
C GLY A 61 -32.84 -0.31 21.13
N GLY A 62 -32.66 0.70 21.97
CA GLY A 62 -31.89 1.90 21.64
C GLY A 62 -32.67 2.97 20.86
N TYR A 63 -31.92 3.98 20.39
CA TYR A 63 -32.47 5.21 19.81
C TYR A 63 -33.17 4.99 18.45
N THR A 64 -32.94 3.88 17.76
CA THR A 64 -33.62 3.51 16.51
C THR A 64 -35.11 3.27 16.68
N ARG A 65 -35.59 2.98 17.90
CA ARG A 65 -37.04 2.96 18.22
C ARG A 65 -37.72 4.28 17.93
N LEU A 66 -37.00 5.40 18.08
CA LEU A 66 -37.53 6.74 17.86
C LEU A 66 -37.96 6.99 16.41
N LEU A 67 -37.40 6.21 15.44
CA LEU A 67 -37.76 6.27 14.02
C LEU A 67 -39.03 5.46 13.71
N VAL A 68 -39.18 4.27 14.29
CA VAL A 68 -40.23 3.30 13.91
C VAL A 68 -41.62 3.67 14.44
N VAL A 69 -41.68 4.50 15.48
CA VAL A 69 -42.95 4.94 16.07
C VAL A 69 -43.68 5.93 15.16
N GLU A 70 -42.94 6.69 14.35
CA GLU A 70 -43.43 7.81 13.55
C GLU A 70 -44.23 7.38 12.33
N GLU A 71 -45.39 8.01 12.13
CA GLU A 71 -46.31 7.72 11.03
C GLU A 71 -45.67 7.90 9.65
N LYS A 72 -44.78 8.90 9.51
CA LYS A 72 -44.08 9.21 8.26
C LYS A 72 -43.27 8.01 7.76
N TRP A 73 -42.58 7.29 8.65
CA TRP A 73 -41.77 6.12 8.27
C TRP A 73 -42.62 4.91 7.87
N ARG A 74 -43.78 4.72 8.51
CA ARG A 74 -44.74 3.68 8.10
C ARG A 74 -45.29 3.96 6.71
N ARG A 75 -45.64 5.22 6.43
CA ARG A 75 -46.10 5.64 5.10
C ARG A 75 -45.06 5.39 4.02
N VAL A 76 -43.78 5.64 4.30
CA VAL A 76 -42.67 5.32 3.38
C VAL A 76 -42.58 3.82 3.12
N GLU A 77 -42.69 2.98 4.15
CA GLU A 77 -42.68 1.52 4.03
C GLU A 77 -43.88 1.00 3.21
N GLU A 78 -45.08 1.53 3.45
CA GLU A 78 -46.29 1.19 2.69
C GLU A 78 -46.18 1.55 1.21
N LEU A 79 -45.71 2.76 0.89
CA LEU A 79 -45.48 3.20 -0.49
C LEU A 79 -44.42 2.33 -1.18
N CYS A 80 -43.34 2.00 -0.46
CA CYS A 80 -42.28 1.12 -0.97
C CYS A 80 -42.83 -0.27 -1.33
N ASN A 81 -43.58 -0.88 -0.42
CA ASN A 81 -44.16 -2.20 -0.63
C ASN A 81 -45.20 -2.21 -1.76
N ARG A 82 -46.01 -1.15 -1.87
CA ARG A 82 -46.97 -0.99 -2.98
C ARG A 82 -46.26 -0.93 -4.33
N GLY A 83 -45.24 -0.08 -4.46
CA GLY A 83 -44.48 0.01 -5.72
C GLY A 83 -43.80 -1.31 -6.10
N ILE A 84 -43.30 -2.07 -5.11
CA ILE A 84 -42.75 -3.41 -5.36
C ILE A 84 -43.85 -4.37 -5.86
N ALA A 85 -45.04 -4.34 -5.26
CA ALA A 85 -46.17 -5.18 -5.67
C ALA A 85 -46.67 -4.83 -7.08
N GLU A 86 -46.57 -3.56 -7.47
CA GLU A 86 -46.86 -3.07 -8.83
C GLU A 86 -45.73 -3.39 -9.83
N GLY A 87 -44.63 -4.01 -9.39
CA GLY A 87 -43.50 -4.39 -10.26
C GLY A 87 -42.62 -3.21 -10.67
N VAL A 88 -42.61 -2.13 -9.89
CA VAL A 88 -41.78 -0.94 -10.17
C VAL A 88 -40.31 -1.27 -9.93
N GLU A 89 -39.57 -1.42 -11.03
CA GLU A 89 -38.14 -1.65 -11.03
C GLU A 89 -37.33 -0.38 -11.29
N HIS A 90 -36.07 -0.38 -10.86
CA HIS A 90 -35.19 0.74 -11.13
C HIS A 90 -34.80 0.76 -12.64
N PRO A 91 -34.94 1.89 -13.37
CA PRO A 91 -34.71 1.94 -14.83
C PRO A 91 -33.33 1.44 -15.27
N LYS A 92 -32.29 1.67 -14.45
CA LYS A 92 -30.93 1.17 -14.69
C LYS A 92 -30.84 -0.34 -14.90
N LEU A 93 -31.73 -1.13 -14.28
CA LEU A 93 -31.73 -2.59 -14.44
C LEU A 93 -32.01 -2.97 -15.89
N GLU A 94 -33.06 -2.42 -16.50
CA GLU A 94 -33.43 -2.70 -17.89
C GLU A 94 -32.35 -2.23 -18.88
N PHE A 95 -31.75 -1.07 -18.63
CA PHE A 95 -30.60 -0.60 -19.43
C PHE A 95 -29.38 -1.53 -19.31
N LEU A 96 -29.09 -2.05 -18.11
CA LEU A 96 -28.02 -3.03 -17.92
C LEU A 96 -28.30 -4.31 -18.70
N LYS A 97 -29.51 -4.88 -18.59
CA LYS A 97 -29.92 -6.10 -19.31
C LYS A 97 -29.75 -5.91 -20.83
N LYS A 98 -30.18 -4.76 -21.36
CA LYS A 98 -30.03 -4.40 -22.78
C LYS A 98 -28.56 -4.35 -23.21
N GLU A 99 -27.70 -3.71 -22.41
CA GLU A 99 -26.29 -3.52 -22.76
C GLU A 99 -25.48 -4.81 -22.67
N VAL A 100 -25.75 -5.64 -21.65
CA VAL A 100 -25.16 -6.99 -21.50
C VAL A 100 -25.54 -7.87 -22.68
N SER A 101 -26.84 -7.92 -23.01
CA SER A 101 -27.35 -8.71 -24.14
C SER A 101 -26.71 -8.27 -25.45
N ARG A 102 -26.68 -6.95 -25.71
CA ARG A 102 -26.09 -6.39 -26.92
C ARG A 102 -24.61 -6.73 -27.06
N GLN A 103 -23.85 -6.68 -25.97
CA GLN A 103 -22.44 -7.04 -25.99
C GLN A 103 -22.22 -8.52 -26.32
N LEU A 104 -23.03 -9.42 -25.77
CA LEU A 104 -22.95 -10.86 -26.05
C LEU A 104 -23.44 -11.20 -27.46
N THR A 105 -24.40 -10.46 -28.02
CA THR A 105 -24.79 -10.60 -29.43
C THR A 105 -23.66 -10.21 -30.37
N ILE A 106 -22.98 -9.09 -30.11
CA ILE A 106 -21.87 -8.59 -30.96
C ILE A 106 -20.62 -9.49 -30.81
N GLN A 107 -20.32 -9.90 -29.59
CA GLN A 107 -19.15 -10.73 -29.28
C GLN A 107 -19.53 -11.79 -28.22
N PRO A 108 -19.93 -13.01 -28.64
CA PRO A 108 -20.39 -14.08 -27.74
C PRO A 108 -19.37 -14.54 -26.70
N ARG A 109 -18.08 -14.32 -26.96
CA ARG A 109 -16.97 -14.63 -26.03
C ARG A 109 -16.55 -13.42 -25.18
N SER A 110 -17.37 -12.38 -25.11
CA SER A 110 -17.08 -11.20 -24.28
C SER A 110 -17.08 -11.55 -22.80
N ARG A 111 -16.14 -10.96 -22.07
CA ARG A 111 -16.18 -10.85 -20.61
C ARG A 111 -16.70 -9.47 -20.23
N ILE A 112 -17.66 -9.45 -19.33
CA ILE A 112 -18.38 -8.27 -18.89
C ILE A 112 -18.13 -8.10 -17.39
N LEU A 113 -17.81 -6.89 -16.97
CA LEU A 113 -17.62 -6.55 -15.56
C LEU A 113 -18.57 -5.44 -15.18
N VAL A 114 -19.47 -5.71 -14.24
CA VAL A 114 -20.44 -4.75 -13.72
C VAL A 114 -20.06 -4.38 -12.30
N PHE A 115 -19.89 -3.08 -12.05
CA PHE A 115 -19.60 -2.55 -10.72
C PHE A 115 -20.86 -1.99 -10.06
N THR A 116 -21.10 -2.41 -8.81
CA THR A 116 -22.15 -1.86 -7.92
C THR A 116 -21.56 -1.55 -6.55
N HIS A 117 -22.15 -0.64 -5.79
CA HIS A 117 -21.66 -0.30 -4.46
C HIS A 117 -22.14 -1.28 -3.37
N TYR A 118 -23.35 -1.83 -3.52
CA TYR A 118 -24.03 -2.59 -2.47
C TYR A 118 -24.09 -4.08 -2.78
N ARG A 119 -23.93 -4.92 -1.75
CA ARG A 119 -23.99 -6.39 -1.89
C ARG A 119 -25.40 -6.89 -2.23
N ALA A 120 -26.42 -6.24 -1.65
CA ALA A 120 -27.83 -6.52 -1.95
C ALA A 120 -28.11 -6.34 -3.45
N THR A 121 -27.72 -5.18 -4.00
CA THR A 121 -27.80 -4.91 -5.43
C THR A 121 -27.01 -5.93 -6.24
N ALA A 122 -25.79 -6.29 -5.82
CA ALA A 122 -25.02 -7.32 -6.51
C ALA A 122 -25.76 -8.67 -6.59
N SER A 123 -26.44 -9.09 -5.51
CA SER A 123 -27.25 -10.30 -5.49
C SER A 123 -28.45 -10.21 -6.44
N MET A 124 -29.18 -9.09 -6.40
CA MET A 124 -30.31 -8.84 -7.31
C MET A 124 -29.86 -8.88 -8.78
N LEU A 125 -28.73 -8.22 -9.10
CA LEU A 125 -28.19 -8.22 -10.46
C LEU A 125 -27.78 -9.61 -10.94
N VAL A 126 -27.26 -10.47 -10.05
CA VAL A 126 -26.96 -11.87 -10.40
C VAL A 126 -28.24 -12.63 -10.72
N GLU A 127 -29.28 -12.49 -9.91
CA GLU A 127 -30.57 -13.14 -10.15
C GLU A 127 -31.18 -12.68 -11.48
N GLU A 128 -31.27 -11.38 -11.70
CA GLU A 128 -31.90 -10.80 -12.89
C GLU A 128 -31.13 -11.07 -14.18
N LEU A 129 -29.80 -11.00 -14.16
CA LEU A 129 -28.99 -11.26 -15.35
C LEU A 129 -28.89 -12.75 -15.67
N SER A 130 -29.02 -13.63 -14.68
CA SER A 130 -29.04 -15.08 -14.92
C SER A 130 -30.25 -15.55 -15.73
N LYS A 131 -31.33 -14.77 -15.74
CA LYS A 131 -32.55 -15.03 -16.53
C LYS A 131 -32.33 -14.79 -18.03
N ILE A 132 -31.25 -14.11 -18.43
CA ILE A 132 -30.95 -13.79 -19.82
C ILE A 132 -30.23 -14.98 -20.49
N PRO A 133 -30.75 -15.51 -21.62
CA PRO A 133 -30.09 -16.57 -22.36
C PRO A 133 -28.64 -16.21 -22.75
N GLY A 134 -27.70 -17.11 -22.45
CA GLY A 134 -26.28 -16.93 -22.77
C GLY A 134 -25.48 -16.11 -21.76
N VAL A 135 -26.11 -15.54 -20.72
CA VAL A 135 -25.40 -14.87 -19.63
C VAL A 135 -25.03 -15.89 -18.55
N LYS A 136 -23.73 -16.01 -18.26
CA LYS A 136 -23.20 -16.81 -17.14
C LYS A 136 -22.62 -15.85 -16.13
N VAL A 137 -23.38 -15.59 -15.07
CA VAL A 137 -23.11 -14.52 -14.12
C VAL A 137 -22.55 -15.05 -12.79
N ALA A 138 -21.57 -14.37 -12.23
CA ALA A 138 -21.06 -14.63 -10.89
C ALA A 138 -20.93 -13.34 -10.08
N LYS A 139 -20.97 -13.46 -8.76
CA LYS A 139 -20.86 -12.35 -7.80
C LYS A 139 -19.49 -12.33 -7.12
N LEU A 140 -18.84 -11.17 -7.07
CA LEU A 140 -17.58 -10.95 -6.36
C LEU A 140 -17.73 -9.90 -5.24
N ILE A 141 -17.78 -10.37 -4.00
CA ILE A 141 -17.93 -9.56 -2.77
C ILE A 141 -16.77 -9.77 -1.79
N GLY A 142 -16.63 -8.83 -0.85
CA GLY A 142 -15.45 -8.75 0.04
C GLY A 142 -15.42 -9.83 1.09
N GLN A 143 -14.26 -9.99 1.74
CA GLN A 143 -14.03 -11.03 2.75
C GLN A 143 -14.76 -10.78 4.08
N THR A 144 -15.13 -9.53 4.36
CA THR A 144 -15.79 -9.16 5.61
C THR A 144 -17.19 -9.76 5.70
N LYS A 145 -17.48 -10.44 6.83
CA LYS A 145 -18.84 -10.77 7.22
C LYS A 145 -19.59 -9.47 7.52
N ARG A 146 -20.74 -9.27 6.87
CA ARG A 146 -21.69 -8.21 7.22
C ARG A 146 -23.02 -8.89 7.56
N GLU A 147 -23.82 -8.27 8.43
CA GLU A 147 -25.10 -8.80 8.93
C GLU A 147 -25.91 -9.49 7.80
N GLY A 148 -26.10 -10.81 7.90
CA GLY A 148 -26.88 -11.61 6.96
C GLY A 148 -26.11 -12.31 5.82
N GLU A 149 -24.88 -11.90 5.48
CA GLU A 149 -24.14 -12.49 4.35
C GLU A 149 -22.64 -12.71 4.67
N LYS A 150 -22.21 -13.97 4.55
CA LYS A 150 -20.78 -14.32 4.67
C LYS A 150 -20.02 -13.73 3.47
N GLY A 151 -18.94 -13.02 3.76
CA GLY A 151 -18.00 -12.61 2.72
C GLY A 151 -17.32 -13.82 2.07
N LEU A 152 -16.81 -13.66 0.84
CA LEU A 152 -16.09 -14.71 0.15
C LEU A 152 -14.68 -14.85 0.71
N LYS A 153 -14.22 -16.08 0.96
CA LYS A 153 -12.82 -16.36 1.27
C LYS A 153 -11.94 -16.05 0.06
N GLN A 154 -10.68 -15.74 0.29
CA GLN A 154 -9.72 -15.45 -0.79
C GLN A 154 -9.68 -16.55 -1.87
N ARG A 155 -9.73 -17.83 -1.45
CA ARG A 155 -9.76 -18.98 -2.39
C ARG A 155 -11.00 -18.96 -3.29
N GLU A 156 -12.16 -18.60 -2.76
CA GLU A 156 -13.42 -18.51 -3.51
C GLU A 156 -13.37 -17.35 -4.51
N GLN A 157 -12.79 -16.22 -4.12
CA GLN A 157 -12.58 -15.08 -5.01
C GLN A 157 -11.66 -15.44 -6.19
N VAL A 158 -10.57 -16.16 -5.91
CA VAL A 158 -9.65 -16.64 -6.97
C VAL A 158 -10.36 -17.60 -7.92
N MET A 159 -11.15 -18.56 -7.41
CA MET A 159 -11.90 -19.51 -8.24
C MET A 159 -12.88 -18.80 -9.20
N ILE A 160 -13.59 -17.78 -8.72
CA ILE A 160 -14.52 -17.00 -9.55
C ILE A 160 -13.78 -16.23 -10.66
N LEU A 161 -12.61 -15.68 -10.34
CA LEU A 161 -11.77 -14.98 -11.33
C LEU A 161 -11.18 -15.95 -12.36
N GLU A 162 -10.81 -17.16 -11.96
CA GLU A 162 -10.37 -18.21 -12.88
C GLU A 162 -11.51 -18.69 -13.79
N ALA A 163 -12.72 -18.88 -13.25
CA ALA A 163 -13.90 -19.22 -14.05
C ALA A 163 -14.20 -18.13 -15.10
N LEU A 164 -14.04 -16.85 -14.74
CA LEU A 164 -14.14 -15.73 -15.69
C LEU A 164 -13.04 -15.79 -16.77
N ARG A 165 -11.80 -16.13 -16.40
CA ARG A 165 -10.69 -16.28 -17.36
C ARG A 165 -10.92 -17.41 -18.35
N ARG A 166 -11.42 -18.55 -17.87
CA ARG A 166 -11.74 -19.75 -18.66
C ARG A 166 -13.01 -19.59 -19.52
N GLY A 167 -13.82 -18.56 -19.27
CA GLY A 167 -15.08 -18.32 -19.98
C GLY A 167 -16.24 -19.19 -19.48
N GLU A 168 -16.07 -19.86 -18.34
CA GLU A 168 -17.16 -20.54 -17.63
C GLU A 168 -18.17 -19.53 -17.07
N VAL A 169 -17.67 -18.37 -16.67
CA VAL A 169 -18.44 -17.16 -16.35
C VAL A 169 -18.12 -16.11 -17.41
N ASN A 170 -19.11 -15.39 -17.92
CA ASN A 170 -18.90 -14.30 -18.87
C ASN A 170 -19.29 -12.92 -18.31
N THR A 171 -20.03 -12.87 -17.21
CA THR A 171 -20.45 -11.62 -16.57
C THR A 171 -20.13 -11.65 -15.09
N LEU A 172 -19.33 -10.70 -14.61
CA LEU A 172 -18.94 -10.60 -13.21
C LEU A 172 -19.58 -9.37 -12.58
N ILE A 173 -20.34 -9.55 -11.51
CA ILE A 173 -20.89 -8.47 -10.71
C ILE A 173 -19.99 -8.26 -9.50
N ALA A 174 -19.27 -7.14 -9.47
CA ALA A 174 -18.29 -6.84 -8.44
C ALA A 174 -18.72 -5.65 -7.58
N THR A 175 -18.49 -5.78 -6.28
CA THR A 175 -18.56 -4.64 -5.35
C THR A 175 -17.19 -3.94 -5.26
N GLN A 176 -16.78 -3.45 -4.10
CA GLN A 176 -15.52 -2.73 -3.89
C GLN A 176 -14.26 -3.60 -4.03
N VAL A 177 -14.39 -4.92 -4.20
CA VAL A 177 -13.28 -5.88 -4.12
C VAL A 177 -12.49 -6.00 -5.41
N ALA A 178 -13.12 -5.76 -6.56
CA ALA A 178 -12.43 -5.81 -7.85
C ALA A 178 -11.55 -4.58 -8.12
N GLU A 179 -11.42 -3.67 -7.15
CA GLU A 179 -10.63 -2.44 -7.24
C GLU A 179 -9.20 -2.62 -6.71
N GLU A 180 -8.99 -3.45 -5.68
CA GLU A 180 -7.72 -3.59 -4.95
C GLU A 180 -7.15 -5.01 -5.08
N GLY A 181 -5.88 -5.12 -5.50
CA GLY A 181 -5.06 -6.34 -5.42
C GLY A 181 -5.45 -7.54 -6.31
N LEU A 182 -6.66 -7.61 -6.85
CA LEU A 182 -7.12 -8.74 -7.66
C LEU A 182 -6.89 -8.51 -9.16
N ASP A 183 -6.22 -9.47 -9.79
CA ASP A 183 -5.96 -9.49 -11.24
C ASP A 183 -7.19 -9.96 -12.01
N VAL A 184 -8.15 -9.06 -12.23
CA VAL A 184 -9.33 -9.36 -13.06
C VAL A 184 -8.92 -9.40 -14.54
N ALA A 185 -9.33 -10.47 -15.23
CA ALA A 185 -9.10 -10.64 -16.66
C ALA A 185 -9.59 -9.44 -17.48
N GLU A 186 -8.93 -9.13 -18.59
CA GLU A 186 -9.36 -8.05 -19.49
C GLU A 186 -10.79 -8.32 -19.99
N CYS A 187 -11.68 -7.36 -19.71
CA CYS A 187 -13.09 -7.38 -20.08
C CYS A 187 -13.32 -6.52 -21.33
N GLN A 188 -14.27 -6.91 -22.18
CA GLN A 188 -14.65 -6.15 -23.38
C GLN A 188 -15.69 -5.07 -23.06
N LEU A 189 -16.45 -5.27 -21.99
CA LEU A 189 -17.41 -4.30 -21.47
C LEU A 189 -17.22 -4.13 -19.96
N VAL A 190 -17.11 -2.89 -19.52
CA VAL A 190 -17.20 -2.51 -18.10
C VAL A 190 -18.41 -1.61 -17.92
N VAL A 191 -19.31 -2.00 -17.03
CA VAL A 191 -20.51 -1.22 -16.68
C VAL A 191 -20.41 -0.71 -15.25
N PHE A 192 -20.64 0.57 -15.05
CA PHE A 192 -20.81 1.17 -13.74
C PHE A 192 -22.31 1.26 -13.49
N TYR A 193 -22.85 0.32 -12.71
CA TYR A 193 -24.26 0.33 -12.33
C TYR A 193 -24.54 1.46 -11.36
N ASP A 194 -23.61 1.70 -10.42
CA ASP A 194 -23.67 2.81 -9.47
C ASP A 194 -22.45 3.72 -9.60
N ASN A 195 -22.69 5.02 -9.47
CA ASN A 195 -21.65 6.03 -9.51
C ASN A 195 -21.05 6.22 -8.12
N VAL A 196 -19.71 6.31 -8.08
CA VAL A 196 -18.98 6.63 -6.85
C VAL A 196 -18.22 7.93 -7.10
N PRO A 197 -18.27 8.93 -6.19
CA PRO A 197 -17.62 10.24 -6.35
C PRO A 197 -16.09 10.17 -6.13
N SER A 198 -15.42 9.19 -6.74
CA SER A 198 -13.98 8.94 -6.68
C SER A 198 -13.37 8.86 -8.08
N ALA A 199 -12.49 9.80 -8.39
CA ALA A 199 -11.76 9.84 -9.66
C ALA A 199 -10.82 8.63 -9.84
N ILE A 200 -10.25 8.12 -8.73
CA ILE A 200 -9.35 6.96 -8.73
C ILE A 200 -10.13 5.70 -9.12
N ARG A 201 -11.26 5.44 -8.45
CA ARG A 201 -12.13 4.29 -8.75
C ARG A 201 -12.61 4.33 -10.20
N PHE A 202 -12.98 5.51 -10.69
CA PHE A 202 -13.37 5.70 -12.10
C PHE A 202 -12.27 5.26 -13.07
N ILE A 203 -11.02 5.69 -12.84
CA ILE A 203 -9.88 5.38 -13.71
C ILE A 203 -9.49 3.89 -13.60
N GLN A 204 -9.43 3.32 -12.40
CA GLN A 204 -9.06 1.92 -12.17
C GLN A 204 -10.06 0.94 -12.79
N ARG A 205 -11.37 1.20 -12.58
CA ARG A 205 -12.46 0.39 -13.16
C ARG A 205 -12.47 0.48 -14.69
N ARG A 206 -12.33 1.68 -15.27
CA ARG A 206 -12.17 1.86 -16.72
C ARG A 206 -10.94 1.12 -17.24
N GLY A 207 -9.86 1.13 -16.46
CA GLY A 207 -8.63 0.42 -16.79
C GLY A 207 -8.74 -1.11 -16.77
N ARG A 208 -9.91 -1.71 -16.51
CA ARG A 208 -10.17 -3.17 -16.66
C ARG A 208 -10.63 -3.57 -18.07
N THR A 209 -10.67 -2.60 -18.97
CA THR A 209 -10.92 -2.77 -20.39
C THR A 209 -9.97 -1.87 -21.19
N GLY A 210 -9.74 -2.13 -22.47
CA GLY A 210 -8.98 -1.23 -23.35
C GLY A 210 -7.46 -1.25 -23.19
N ARG A 211 -6.85 -2.30 -22.61
CA ARG A 211 -5.38 -2.38 -22.41
C ARG A 211 -4.66 -3.04 -23.59
N ILE A 212 -5.27 -4.05 -24.19
CA ILE A 212 -4.72 -4.82 -25.32
C ILE A 212 -5.72 -4.81 -26.48
N LYS A 213 -7.02 -4.89 -26.19
CA LYS A 213 -8.11 -4.86 -27.20
C LYS A 213 -9.05 -3.68 -26.95
N PRO A 214 -9.70 -3.13 -28.01
CA PRO A 214 -10.69 -2.07 -27.84
C PRO A 214 -11.82 -2.54 -26.92
N GLY A 215 -12.10 -1.71 -25.92
CA GLY A 215 -12.96 -2.02 -24.80
C GLY A 215 -13.96 -0.91 -24.55
N ARG A 216 -15.16 -1.27 -24.09
CA ARG A 216 -16.27 -0.32 -23.91
C ARG A 216 -16.55 -0.09 -22.44
N VAL A 217 -16.70 1.19 -22.07
CA VAL A 217 -17.13 1.58 -20.72
C VAL A 217 -18.46 2.26 -20.79
N VAL A 218 -19.41 1.76 -20.02
CA VAL A 218 -20.76 2.30 -19.89
C VAL A 218 -20.97 2.73 -18.45
N VAL A 219 -21.46 3.95 -18.27
CA VAL A 219 -21.79 4.49 -16.95
C VAL A 219 -23.29 4.76 -16.94
N LEU A 220 -24.01 4.06 -16.05
CA LEU A 220 -25.44 4.27 -15.90
C LEU A 220 -25.68 5.43 -14.94
N ILE A 221 -26.55 6.36 -15.32
CA ILE A 221 -26.89 7.54 -14.53
C ILE A 221 -28.40 7.68 -14.58
N ALA A 222 -29.05 7.74 -13.42
CA ALA A 222 -30.45 8.13 -13.32
C ALA A 222 -30.53 9.67 -13.29
N GLU A 223 -31.28 10.25 -14.22
CA GLU A 223 -31.43 11.70 -14.35
C GLU A 223 -32.18 12.28 -13.14
N GLY A 224 -31.73 13.45 -12.67
CA GLY A 224 -32.37 14.14 -11.54
C GLY A 224 -32.16 13.46 -10.18
N THR A 225 -31.27 12.46 -10.08
CA THR A 225 -30.97 11.76 -8.82
C THR A 225 -29.54 12.00 -8.36
N ARG A 226 -29.20 11.52 -7.15
CA ARG A 226 -27.81 11.54 -6.64
C ARG A 226 -26.78 10.90 -7.57
N ASP A 227 -27.16 9.98 -8.45
CA ASP A 227 -26.24 9.38 -9.43
C ASP A 227 -25.57 10.44 -10.30
N GLU A 228 -26.34 11.42 -10.77
CA GLU A 228 -25.84 12.53 -11.57
C GLU A 228 -24.86 13.40 -10.75
N GLY A 229 -25.22 13.72 -9.50
CA GLY A 229 -24.35 14.44 -8.58
C GLY A 229 -23.02 13.72 -8.34
N PHE A 230 -23.05 12.41 -8.13
CA PHE A 230 -21.86 11.57 -7.95
C PHE A 230 -21.00 11.50 -9.21
N TYR A 231 -21.64 11.37 -10.38
CA TYR A 231 -20.95 11.39 -11.67
C TYR A 231 -20.21 12.71 -11.88
N TRP A 232 -20.90 13.85 -11.77
CA TRP A 232 -20.28 15.15 -11.95
C TRP A 232 -19.21 15.45 -10.90
N ALA A 233 -19.41 15.01 -9.66
CA ALA A 233 -18.37 15.10 -8.63
C ALA A 233 -17.11 14.30 -9.02
N ALA A 234 -17.26 13.08 -9.54
CA ALA A 234 -16.15 12.26 -10.02
C ALA A 234 -15.43 12.92 -11.21
N VAL A 235 -16.19 13.44 -12.19
CA VAL A 235 -15.66 14.15 -13.37
C VAL A 235 -14.90 15.41 -12.96
N ARG A 236 -15.46 16.23 -12.05
CA ARG A 236 -14.79 17.44 -11.54
C ARG A 236 -13.50 17.11 -10.80
N LYS A 237 -13.52 16.11 -9.91
CA LYS A 237 -12.32 15.64 -9.21
C LYS A 237 -11.25 15.12 -10.18
N ARG A 238 -11.64 14.41 -11.25
CA ARG A 238 -10.73 13.96 -12.31
C ARG A 238 -10.10 15.13 -13.06
N ARG A 239 -10.91 16.11 -13.50
CA ARG A 239 -10.41 17.31 -14.19
C ARG A 239 -9.43 18.09 -13.33
N LYS A 240 -9.77 18.31 -12.05
CA LYS A 240 -8.87 18.97 -11.08
C LYS A 240 -7.55 18.21 -10.93
N MET A 241 -7.60 16.88 -10.89
CA MET A 241 -6.39 16.05 -10.86
C MET A 241 -5.53 16.23 -12.12
N GLU A 242 -6.15 16.21 -13.31
CA GLU A 242 -5.45 16.43 -14.59
C GLU A 242 -4.85 17.84 -14.70
N GLU A 243 -5.55 18.86 -14.19
CA GLU A 243 -5.05 20.24 -14.12
C GLU A 243 -3.85 20.36 -13.19
N VAL A 244 -3.90 19.73 -12.01
CA VAL A 244 -2.76 19.68 -11.08
C VAL A 244 -1.56 18.99 -11.73
N ILE A 245 -1.78 17.86 -12.40
CA ILE A 245 -0.72 17.16 -13.15
C ILE A 245 -0.14 18.07 -14.24
N ARG A 246 -0.98 18.72 -15.05
CA ARG A 246 -0.53 19.66 -16.10
C ARG A 246 0.24 20.85 -15.52
N ARG A 247 -0.18 21.37 -14.37
CA ARG A 247 0.51 22.47 -13.68
C ARG A 247 1.91 22.02 -13.25
N ILE A 248 2.02 20.83 -12.66
CA ILE A 248 3.31 20.21 -12.29
C ILE A 248 4.18 20.02 -13.54
N SER A 249 3.61 19.50 -14.64
CA SER A 249 4.33 19.32 -15.91
C SER A 249 4.80 20.63 -16.53
N ARG A 250 4.06 21.75 -16.36
CA ARG A 250 4.46 23.08 -16.86
C ARG A 250 5.53 23.75 -16.00
N SER A 251 5.52 23.52 -14.69
CA SER A 251 6.61 23.98 -13.79
C SER A 251 7.93 23.24 -14.05
N LEU A 252 7.89 22.10 -14.72
CA LEU A 252 9.04 21.40 -15.26
C LEU A 252 9.26 21.89 -16.71
N LYS A 253 9.93 23.03 -16.92
CA LYS A 253 10.31 23.46 -18.28
C LYS A 253 11.23 22.39 -18.92
N PRO A 254 10.93 21.88 -20.13
CA PRO A 254 11.93 21.16 -20.91
C PRO A 254 12.98 22.16 -21.37
N SER A 255 14.27 21.85 -21.22
CA SER A 255 15.31 22.64 -21.89
C SER A 255 15.11 22.50 -23.40
N GLU A 256 14.81 23.61 -24.07
CA GLU A 256 14.81 23.72 -25.53
C GLU A 256 16.26 23.58 -26.02
N GLN A 257 16.66 22.34 -26.30
CA GLN A 257 17.80 22.10 -27.18
C GLN A 257 17.27 21.35 -28.41
N PRO A 258 17.67 21.76 -29.63
CA PRO A 258 17.23 21.09 -30.86
C PRO A 258 17.52 19.60 -30.79
N LEU A 259 16.50 18.78 -31.08
CA LEU A 259 16.53 17.32 -30.99
C LEU A 259 17.71 16.72 -31.78
N ASP A 260 18.13 17.39 -32.85
CA ASP A 260 19.20 16.96 -33.74
C ASP A 260 20.59 17.03 -33.10
N ARG A 261 20.83 17.97 -32.16
CA ARG A 261 22.09 17.99 -31.36
C ARG A 261 22.11 16.93 -30.27
N VAL A 262 20.96 16.51 -29.77
CA VAL A 262 20.83 15.44 -28.75
C VAL A 262 21.00 14.06 -29.38
N LEU A 263 20.59 13.89 -30.64
CA LEU A 263 20.77 12.63 -31.37
C LEU A 263 22.22 12.44 -31.86
N ALA A 264 22.90 13.52 -32.28
CA ALA A 264 24.28 13.45 -32.76
C ALA A 264 25.35 13.24 -31.65
N GLN A 265 25.00 13.47 -30.38
CA GLN A 265 25.92 13.24 -29.23
C GLN A 265 25.63 11.92 -28.47
N LYS A 266 24.74 11.07 -28.99
CA LYS A 266 24.39 9.78 -28.37
C LYS A 266 25.15 8.60 -28.95
N GLU A 267 26.44 8.79 -29.22
CA GLU A 267 27.39 7.69 -29.14
C GLU A 267 28.19 7.82 -27.84
N GLN A 268 27.93 6.85 -26.94
CA GLN A 268 28.75 6.42 -25.78
C GLN A 268 28.62 7.14 -24.42
N LYS A 269 27.76 6.60 -23.55
CA LYS A 269 28.12 5.78 -22.36
C LYS A 269 26.84 5.33 -21.62
N PRO A 270 26.78 4.11 -21.04
CA PRO A 270 25.59 3.60 -20.37
C PRO A 270 25.30 4.39 -19.08
N VAL A 271 24.08 4.87 -18.91
CA VAL A 271 23.65 5.50 -17.65
C VAL A 271 23.50 4.39 -16.62
N GLU A 272 24.40 4.34 -15.63
CA GLU A 272 24.31 3.40 -14.52
C GLU A 272 23.02 3.65 -13.72
N ARG A 273 22.16 2.63 -13.68
CA ARG A 273 20.94 2.63 -12.85
C ARG A 273 21.35 2.62 -11.39
N VAL A 274 20.62 3.36 -10.56
CA VAL A 274 20.86 3.41 -9.11
C VAL A 274 20.56 2.03 -8.53
N LYS A 275 21.47 1.43 -7.77
CA LYS A 275 21.32 0.09 -7.18
C LYS A 275 20.66 0.17 -5.81
N VAL A 276 19.71 -0.70 -5.48
CA VAL A 276 19.18 -0.83 -4.12
C VAL A 276 19.11 -2.30 -3.76
N VAL A 277 19.73 -2.66 -2.64
CA VAL A 277 19.61 -4.01 -2.09
C VAL A 277 18.41 -4.05 -1.17
N VAL A 278 17.55 -5.06 -1.34
CA VAL A 278 16.29 -5.19 -0.62
C VAL A 278 16.24 -6.54 0.08
N ASP A 279 15.77 -6.55 1.32
CA ASP A 279 15.54 -7.77 2.09
C ASP A 279 14.46 -8.63 1.43
N SER A 280 14.70 -9.94 1.35
CA SER A 280 13.74 -10.92 0.81
C SER A 280 12.36 -10.90 1.48
N ARG A 281 12.24 -10.46 2.74
CA ARG A 281 10.97 -10.31 3.48
C ARG A 281 10.11 -9.17 2.93
N GLU A 282 10.72 -8.18 2.28
CA GLU A 282 10.02 -7.04 1.67
C GLU A 282 9.50 -7.33 0.25
N LEU A 283 9.67 -8.54 -0.28
CA LEU A 283 9.19 -8.92 -1.62
C LEU A 283 7.70 -8.66 -1.86
N ALA A 284 6.88 -8.80 -0.80
CA ALA A 284 5.44 -8.57 -0.85
C ALA A 284 5.03 -7.12 -0.55
N SER A 285 6.00 -6.23 -0.25
CA SER A 285 5.75 -4.85 0.14
C SER A 285 5.28 -4.01 -1.04
N GLU A 286 4.23 -3.21 -0.84
CA GLU A 286 3.77 -2.25 -1.85
C GLU A 286 4.85 -1.19 -2.14
N THR A 287 5.69 -0.88 -1.17
CA THR A 287 6.82 0.06 -1.31
C THR A 287 7.86 -0.47 -2.28
N LEU A 288 8.20 -1.75 -2.22
CA LEU A 288 9.08 -2.38 -3.19
C LEU A 288 8.47 -2.36 -4.60
N ARG A 289 7.15 -2.59 -4.71
CA ARG A 289 6.44 -2.53 -6.00
C ARG A 289 6.51 -1.14 -6.61
N GLU A 290 6.30 -0.08 -5.84
CA GLU A 290 6.42 1.30 -6.31
C GLU A 290 7.88 1.67 -6.63
N LEU A 291 8.85 1.17 -5.85
CA LEU A 291 10.27 1.36 -6.11
C LEU A 291 10.71 0.69 -7.42
N SER A 292 10.19 -0.51 -7.73
CA SER A 292 10.50 -1.24 -8.97
C SER A 292 10.08 -0.54 -10.26
N ARG A 293 9.18 0.45 -10.16
CA ARG A 293 8.72 1.27 -11.29
C ARG A 293 9.64 2.47 -11.55
N MET A 294 10.61 2.73 -10.69
CA MET A 294 11.59 3.81 -10.82
C MET A 294 12.84 3.33 -11.58
N ASP A 295 13.71 4.25 -11.97
CA ASP A 295 14.98 3.96 -12.66
C ASP A 295 16.03 3.41 -11.67
N VAL A 296 15.76 2.22 -11.13
CA VAL A 296 16.53 1.56 -10.08
C VAL A 296 16.83 0.11 -10.48
N GLN A 297 18.03 -0.36 -10.17
CA GLN A 297 18.41 -1.77 -10.22
C GLN A 297 18.20 -2.37 -8.84
N LEU A 298 17.21 -3.25 -8.71
CA LEU A 298 16.91 -3.93 -7.45
C LEU A 298 17.72 -5.22 -7.34
N GLU A 299 18.31 -5.44 -6.18
CA GLU A 299 18.99 -6.68 -5.84
C GLU A 299 18.36 -7.28 -4.57
N ILE A 300 17.70 -8.43 -4.71
CA ILE A 300 17.04 -9.09 -3.59
C ILE A 300 18.04 -9.98 -2.87
N ARG A 301 18.29 -9.72 -1.59
CA ARG A 301 19.16 -10.54 -0.73
C ARG A 301 18.48 -10.79 0.62
N SER A 302 18.97 -11.77 1.38
CA SER A 302 18.58 -11.92 2.78
C SER A 302 19.43 -10.95 3.62
N LEU A 303 18.83 -9.90 4.17
CA LEU A 303 19.51 -8.94 5.02
C LEU A 303 19.22 -9.27 6.49
N LYS A 304 20.21 -9.13 7.37
CA LYS A 304 20.01 -9.44 8.81
C LYS A 304 19.39 -8.29 9.59
N VAL A 305 19.66 -7.05 9.17
CA VAL A 305 19.54 -5.87 10.03
C VAL A 305 18.64 -4.77 9.45
N ALA A 306 18.49 -4.69 8.14
CA ALA A 306 17.76 -3.62 7.47
C ALA A 306 16.88 -4.17 6.35
N ASP A 307 15.84 -3.42 5.99
CA ASP A 307 14.94 -3.76 4.89
C ASP A 307 15.48 -3.30 3.54
N TYR A 308 16.16 -2.14 3.51
CA TYR A 308 16.75 -1.58 2.29
C TYR A 308 18.17 -1.07 2.59
N VAL A 309 19.12 -1.39 1.71
CA VAL A 309 20.49 -0.85 1.74
C VAL A 309 20.75 -0.11 0.44
N VAL A 310 21.07 1.18 0.56
CA VAL A 310 21.18 2.09 -0.59
C VAL A 310 22.62 2.60 -0.82
N SER A 311 23.50 2.47 0.17
CA SER A 311 24.94 2.67 0.06
C SER A 311 25.68 1.90 1.14
N GLU A 312 27.01 1.83 1.08
CA GLU A 312 27.87 1.26 2.13
C GLU A 312 27.63 1.88 3.52
N SER A 313 27.14 3.12 3.57
CA SER A 313 26.91 3.89 4.79
C SER A 313 25.44 3.98 5.18
N VAL A 314 24.51 3.89 4.22
CA VAL A 314 23.08 4.14 4.47
C VAL A 314 22.25 2.86 4.37
N ALA A 315 21.54 2.57 5.46
CA ALA A 315 20.52 1.52 5.53
C ALA A 315 19.21 2.09 6.09
N ILE A 316 18.11 1.55 5.59
CA ILE A 316 16.76 1.99 5.90
C ILE A 316 15.98 0.80 6.47
N GLU A 317 15.47 0.98 7.68
CA GLU A 317 14.46 0.10 8.29
C GLU A 317 13.09 0.71 7.99
N ARG A 318 12.20 -0.03 7.32
CA ARG A 318 10.87 0.45 6.96
C ARG A 318 9.84 -0.20 7.88
N LYS A 319 9.04 0.62 8.58
CA LYS A 319 7.93 0.12 9.40
C LYS A 319 6.64 0.83 9.06
N SER A 320 5.55 0.07 8.93
CA SER A 320 4.23 0.70 8.96
C SER A 320 3.95 1.27 10.35
N VAL A 321 3.06 2.26 10.47
CA VAL A 321 2.64 2.78 11.80
C VAL A 321 2.18 1.65 12.73
N GLN A 322 1.50 0.64 12.17
CA GLN A 322 1.01 -0.52 12.91
C GLN A 322 2.13 -1.46 13.37
N ASP A 323 3.14 -1.68 12.53
CA ASP A 323 4.29 -2.54 12.87
C ASP A 323 5.23 -1.84 13.85
N PHE A 324 5.37 -0.52 13.73
CA PHE A 324 6.09 0.29 14.69
C PHE A 324 5.42 0.20 16.07
N ALA A 325 4.10 0.41 16.13
CA ALA A 325 3.30 0.22 17.34
C ALA A 325 3.48 -1.19 17.95
N ALA A 326 3.33 -2.23 17.13
CA ALA A 326 3.54 -3.62 17.58
C ALA A 326 4.96 -3.86 18.11
N SER A 327 5.98 -3.30 17.46
CA SER A 327 7.38 -3.48 17.87
C SER A 327 7.73 -2.82 19.21
N ILE A 328 6.99 -1.77 19.61
CA ILE A 328 7.08 -1.18 20.94
C ILE A 328 6.49 -2.14 21.98
N ILE A 329 5.28 -2.65 21.72
CA ILE A 329 4.57 -3.57 22.62
C ILE A 329 5.40 -4.85 22.83
N ASP A 330 5.95 -5.39 21.76
CA ASP A 330 6.79 -6.59 21.76
C ASP A 330 8.21 -6.34 22.30
N LYS A 331 8.56 -5.08 22.64
CA LYS A 331 9.88 -4.64 23.13
C LYS A 331 11.05 -4.91 22.17
N ARG A 332 10.79 -5.11 20.89
CA ARG A 332 11.81 -5.42 19.87
C ARG A 332 12.34 -4.20 19.11
N LEU A 333 11.63 -3.06 19.17
CA LEU A 333 12.00 -1.85 18.43
C LEU A 333 13.45 -1.42 18.72
N PHE A 334 13.81 -1.27 19.99
CA PHE A 334 15.11 -0.73 20.38
C PHE A 334 16.28 -1.66 20.03
N GLU A 335 16.05 -2.98 20.03
CA GLU A 335 17.06 -3.95 19.61
C GLU A 335 17.35 -3.80 18.12
N GLN A 336 16.31 -3.68 17.29
CA GLN A 336 16.44 -3.48 15.84
C GLN A 336 17.17 -2.16 15.53
N ILE A 337 16.81 -1.07 16.20
CA ILE A 337 17.45 0.24 16.02
C ILE A 337 18.92 0.19 16.45
N ARG A 338 19.25 -0.49 17.55
CA ARG A 338 20.63 -0.69 18.00
C ARG A 338 21.45 -1.51 17.00
N ASP A 339 20.90 -2.59 16.48
CA ASP A 339 21.58 -3.43 15.49
C ASP A 339 21.79 -2.68 14.17
N LEU A 340 20.81 -1.86 13.75
CA LEU A 340 20.91 -1.00 12.57
C LEU A 340 22.04 0.02 12.70
N LYS A 341 22.10 0.73 13.84
CA LYS A 341 23.18 1.68 14.15
C LYS A 341 24.55 1.02 14.29
N ALA A 342 24.60 -0.20 14.82
CA ALA A 342 25.84 -0.96 14.92
C ALA A 342 26.34 -1.46 13.55
N SER A 343 25.49 -1.48 12.52
CA SER A 343 25.86 -2.04 11.21
C SER A 343 26.11 -0.95 10.16
N TYR A 344 25.46 0.21 10.25
CA TYR A 344 25.55 1.27 9.26
C TYR A 344 25.81 2.63 9.92
N GLU A 345 26.63 3.46 9.28
CA GLU A 345 27.01 4.80 9.77
C GLU A 345 25.84 5.78 9.72
N SER A 346 24.94 5.61 8.77
CA SER A 346 23.78 6.47 8.52
C SER A 346 22.50 5.63 8.47
N PRO A 347 22.06 5.09 9.61
CA PRO A 347 20.80 4.36 9.69
C PRO A 347 19.61 5.32 9.57
N ILE A 348 18.53 4.91 8.93
CA ILE A 348 17.30 5.69 8.80
C ILE A 348 16.11 4.80 9.17
N LEU A 349 15.21 5.31 10.00
CA LEU A 349 13.90 4.70 10.21
C LEU A 349 12.87 5.39 9.31
N LEU A 350 12.24 4.63 8.41
CA LEU A 350 11.18 5.10 7.53
C LEU A 350 9.83 4.60 8.06
N ILE A 351 9.02 5.51 8.57
CA ILE A 351 7.65 5.22 9.02
C ILE A 351 6.67 5.46 7.88
N GLU A 352 5.83 4.46 7.62
CA GLU A 352 4.85 4.49 6.54
C GLU A 352 3.40 4.41 7.05
N GLY A 353 2.56 5.32 6.57
CA GLY A 353 1.12 5.38 6.85
C GLY A 353 0.71 6.51 7.78
N GLU A 354 -0.57 6.56 8.12
CA GLU A 354 -1.13 7.52 9.08
C GLU A 354 -2.10 6.81 10.02
N GLY A 355 -2.10 7.19 11.30
CA GLY A 355 -3.09 6.76 12.29
C GLY A 355 -2.95 5.33 12.83
N ASP A 356 -3.96 4.94 13.61
CA ASP A 356 -4.13 3.70 14.39
C ASP A 356 -2.86 3.08 15.01
N TYR A 357 -2.58 3.50 16.25
CA TYR A 357 -1.46 3.03 17.07
C TYR A 357 -1.69 1.68 17.76
N ARG A 358 -2.67 0.87 17.33
CA ARG A 358 -2.97 -0.48 17.87
C ARG A 358 -2.99 -0.53 19.42
N GLY A 359 -3.78 0.33 20.05
CA GLY A 359 -3.95 0.30 21.51
C GLY A 359 -2.78 0.89 22.32
N LEU A 360 -1.76 1.46 21.67
CA LEU A 360 -0.83 2.37 22.34
C LEU A 360 -1.45 3.73 22.56
N THR A 361 -1.10 4.35 23.68
CA THR A 361 -1.37 5.77 23.89
C THR A 361 -0.47 6.61 22.97
N PRO A 362 -0.93 7.79 22.51
CA PRO A 362 -0.08 8.69 21.75
C PRO A 362 1.24 9.01 22.46
N GLU A 363 1.22 9.15 23.79
CA GLU A 363 2.40 9.43 24.60
C GLU A 363 3.44 8.32 24.50
N ALA A 364 3.03 7.06 24.54
CA ALA A 364 3.93 5.92 24.40
C ALA A 364 4.53 5.84 22.99
N PHE A 365 3.73 6.12 21.97
CA PHE A 365 4.17 6.13 20.56
C PHE A 365 5.19 7.24 20.31
N TYR A 366 4.86 8.49 20.69
CA TYR A 366 5.76 9.63 20.52
C TYR A 366 6.98 9.56 21.44
N GLY A 367 6.86 8.97 22.63
CA GLY A 367 7.99 8.71 23.52
C GLY A 367 9.00 7.75 22.89
N ALA A 368 8.53 6.66 22.26
CA ALA A 368 9.41 5.75 21.53
C ALA A 368 10.10 6.44 20.34
N LEU A 369 9.36 7.24 19.55
CA LEU A 369 9.95 8.03 18.46
C LEU A 369 11.00 9.03 18.96
N ALA A 370 10.70 9.74 20.05
CA ALA A 370 11.64 10.67 20.67
C ALA A 370 12.92 9.95 21.09
N SER A 371 12.82 8.76 21.68
CA SER A 371 14.00 7.97 22.05
C SER A 371 14.81 7.52 20.83
N VAL A 372 14.16 7.06 19.75
CA VAL A 372 14.85 6.70 18.49
C VAL A 372 15.68 7.89 17.95
N VAL A 373 15.12 9.10 17.98
CA VAL A 373 15.79 10.30 17.46
C VAL A 373 16.86 10.82 18.42
N ILE A 374 16.56 10.93 19.71
CA ILE A 374 17.42 11.59 20.70
C ILE A 374 18.47 10.62 21.26
N ASP A 375 18.05 9.47 21.78
CA ASP A 375 18.95 8.54 22.47
C ASP A 375 19.76 7.71 21.47
N PHE A 376 19.08 7.20 20.43
CA PHE A 376 19.73 6.38 19.41
C PHE A 376 20.32 7.23 18.28
N GLY A 377 19.93 8.49 18.13
CA GLY A 377 20.46 9.36 17.07
C GLY A 377 20.10 8.87 15.65
N VAL A 378 18.98 8.15 15.51
CA VAL A 378 18.53 7.62 14.22
C VAL A 378 17.47 8.55 13.63
N PRO A 379 17.73 9.18 12.46
CA PRO A 379 16.76 9.98 11.76
C PRO A 379 15.49 9.20 11.43
N VAL A 380 14.33 9.82 11.68
CA VAL A 380 13.03 9.27 11.32
C VAL A 380 12.48 10.07 10.13
N LEU A 381 12.19 9.37 9.03
CA LEU A 381 11.48 9.92 7.87
C LEU A 381 10.06 9.37 7.85
N TRP A 382 9.11 10.20 7.43
CA TRP A 382 7.70 9.81 7.38
C TRP A 382 7.19 9.82 5.94
N ALA A 383 6.47 8.78 5.56
CA ALA A 383 5.78 8.66 4.28
C ALA A 383 4.32 8.31 4.52
N LYS A 384 3.38 9.00 3.87
CA LYS A 384 1.95 8.73 4.05
C LYS A 384 1.49 7.51 3.26
N THR A 385 2.23 7.18 2.20
CA THR A 385 1.89 6.10 1.26
C THR A 385 3.13 5.30 0.86
N PRO A 386 2.97 4.04 0.42
CA PRO A 386 4.06 3.23 -0.14
C PRO A 386 4.82 3.92 -1.28
N ARG A 387 4.10 4.70 -2.10
CA ARG A 387 4.70 5.47 -3.20
C ARG A 387 5.62 6.58 -2.71
N GLU A 388 5.23 7.27 -1.64
CA GLU A 388 6.09 8.27 -0.99
C GLU A 388 7.31 7.61 -0.36
N ALA A 389 7.13 6.47 0.31
CA ALA A 389 8.23 5.70 0.90
C ALA A 389 9.25 5.29 -0.18
N ALA A 390 8.77 4.76 -1.31
CA ALA A 390 9.61 4.42 -2.46
C ALA A 390 10.35 5.64 -3.03
N ALA A 391 9.68 6.79 -3.11
CA ALA A 391 10.30 8.02 -3.60
C ALA A 391 11.41 8.53 -2.65
N VAL A 392 11.22 8.38 -1.34
CA VAL A 392 12.23 8.69 -0.32
C VAL A 392 13.45 7.76 -0.50
N ILE A 393 13.23 6.44 -0.54
CA ILE A 393 14.31 5.44 -0.73
C ILE A 393 15.09 5.73 -2.01
N TYR A 394 14.40 5.94 -3.14
CA TYR A 394 15.02 6.24 -4.42
C TYR A 394 15.84 7.54 -4.39
N SER A 395 15.32 8.59 -3.75
CA SER A 395 16.00 9.88 -3.67
C SER A 395 17.29 9.78 -2.85
N ILE A 396 17.26 9.03 -1.75
CA ILE A 396 18.45 8.76 -0.93
C ILE A 396 19.48 7.96 -1.74
N ALA A 397 19.06 6.86 -2.37
CA ALA A 397 19.95 6.01 -3.17
C ALA A 397 20.60 6.79 -4.32
N ARG A 398 19.82 7.59 -5.04
CA ARG A 398 20.30 8.44 -6.13
C ARG A 398 21.33 9.44 -5.63
N ARG A 399 21.09 10.08 -4.48
CA ARG A 399 22.01 11.06 -3.89
C ARG A 399 23.33 10.39 -3.47
N GLU A 400 23.27 9.27 -2.78
CA GLU A 400 24.46 8.55 -2.30
C GLU A 400 25.32 8.02 -3.46
N GLN A 401 24.70 7.49 -4.52
CA GLN A 401 25.44 6.86 -5.62
C GLN A 401 25.89 7.84 -6.69
N ARG A 402 25.06 8.83 -7.05
CA ARG A 402 25.43 9.76 -8.14
C ARG A 402 26.24 10.95 -7.65
N GLU A 403 25.93 11.50 -6.47
CA GLU A 403 26.65 12.66 -5.94
C GLU A 403 27.86 12.25 -5.11
N LYS A 404 27.75 11.19 -4.29
CA LYS A 404 28.84 10.74 -3.42
C LYS A 404 29.60 9.51 -3.91
N ARG A 405 29.17 8.88 -5.02
CA ARG A 405 29.80 7.69 -5.63
C ARG A 405 29.94 6.50 -4.67
N LYS A 406 28.98 6.33 -3.76
CA LYS A 406 28.96 5.22 -2.79
C LYS A 406 27.97 4.13 -3.20
N GLU A 407 28.46 2.96 -3.57
CA GLU A 407 27.63 1.80 -3.93
C GLU A 407 27.07 1.07 -2.69
N PRO A 408 25.94 0.35 -2.80
CA PRO A 408 25.42 -0.45 -1.70
C PRO A 408 26.32 -1.65 -1.39
N VAL A 409 26.74 -1.76 -0.13
CA VAL A 409 27.52 -2.90 0.38
C VAL A 409 26.75 -3.53 1.53
N ILE A 410 26.51 -4.84 1.44
CA ILE A 410 25.83 -5.59 2.49
C ILE A 410 26.82 -5.84 3.62
N LYS A 411 26.54 -5.27 4.78
CA LYS A 411 27.33 -5.51 5.99
C LYS A 411 26.73 -6.69 6.75
N ASP A 412 27.29 -7.88 6.55
CA ASP A 412 26.87 -9.13 7.21
C ASP A 412 27.34 -9.26 8.67
N ARG A 413 28.15 -8.30 9.14
CA ARG A 413 28.76 -8.29 10.46
C ARG A 413 28.59 -6.91 11.11
N LYS A 414 28.28 -6.92 12.40
CA LYS A 414 28.26 -5.72 13.26
C LYS A 414 29.60 -5.00 13.11
N LEU A 415 29.58 -3.69 12.89
CA LEU A 415 30.79 -2.90 13.03
C LEU A 415 31.23 -3.05 14.50
N PRO A 416 32.52 -3.32 14.73
CA PRO A 416 33.09 -3.36 16.07
C PRO A 416 32.69 -2.16 16.92
N ALA A 417 32.11 -2.39 18.09
CA ALA A 417 31.59 -1.34 18.98
C ALA A 417 32.71 -0.68 19.79
N SER A 418 33.92 -1.25 19.80
CA SER A 418 35.09 -0.73 20.52
C SER A 418 36.36 -0.76 19.66
N LEU A 419 37.35 0.07 20.03
CA LEU A 419 38.68 0.08 19.39
C LEU A 419 39.32 -1.31 19.39
N LYS A 420 39.16 -2.07 20.50
CA LYS A 420 39.66 -3.44 20.63
C LYS A 420 39.03 -4.36 19.58
N GLU A 421 37.71 -4.36 19.48
CA GLU A 421 37.00 -5.17 18.49
C GLU A 421 37.35 -4.73 17.05
N LEU A 422 37.63 -3.45 16.82
CA LEU A 422 38.01 -2.93 15.51
C LEU A 422 39.41 -3.41 15.12
N GLN A 423 40.34 -3.43 16.06
CA GLN A 423 41.66 -4.00 15.87
C GLN A 423 41.57 -5.50 15.56
N GLU A 424 40.80 -6.25 16.35
CA GLU A 424 40.56 -7.68 16.12
C GLU A 424 39.94 -7.93 14.75
N TYR A 425 38.99 -7.09 14.33
CA TYR A 425 38.31 -7.19 13.04
C TYR A 425 39.27 -6.96 11.85
N VAL A 426 40.10 -5.92 11.92
CA VAL A 426 41.07 -5.62 10.85
C VAL A 426 42.09 -6.75 10.72
N VAL A 427 42.61 -7.28 11.84
CA VAL A 427 43.57 -8.39 11.79
C VAL A 427 42.91 -9.70 11.34
N ALA A 428 41.67 -9.97 11.74
CA ALA A 428 40.92 -11.15 11.29
C ALA A 428 40.52 -11.12 9.79
N SER A 429 40.76 -10.00 9.10
CA SER A 429 40.57 -9.92 7.63
C SER A 429 41.76 -10.48 6.84
N LEU A 430 42.88 -10.75 7.51
CA LEU A 430 44.07 -11.31 6.87
C LEU A 430 43.85 -12.78 6.45
N PRO A 431 44.45 -13.22 5.33
CA PRO A 431 44.21 -14.56 4.78
C PRO A 431 44.67 -15.66 5.74
N GLY A 432 43.75 -16.53 6.13
CA GLY A 432 44.02 -17.64 7.05
C GLY A 432 44.11 -17.24 8.52
N VAL A 433 43.63 -16.04 8.89
CA VAL A 433 43.56 -15.54 10.27
C VAL A 433 42.10 -15.49 10.69
N ASP A 434 41.72 -16.30 11.68
CA ASP A 434 40.40 -16.23 12.31
C ASP A 434 40.38 -15.26 13.51
N SER A 435 39.23 -15.12 14.16
CA SER A 435 39.09 -14.21 15.31
C SER A 435 39.93 -14.60 16.52
N VAL A 436 40.29 -15.87 16.67
CA VAL A 436 41.12 -16.36 17.78
C VAL A 436 42.59 -16.04 17.49
N LEU A 437 43.05 -16.29 16.26
CA LEU A 437 44.37 -15.93 15.78
C LEU A 437 44.58 -14.42 15.75
N ALA A 438 43.56 -13.64 15.38
CA ALA A 438 43.63 -12.18 15.40
C ALA A 438 43.89 -11.63 16.81
N LYS A 439 43.24 -12.19 17.82
CA LYS A 439 43.50 -11.86 19.23
C LYS A 439 44.93 -12.20 19.63
N ARG A 440 45.37 -13.43 19.35
CA ARG A 440 46.74 -13.89 19.67
C ARG A 440 47.81 -13.02 18.99
N LEU A 441 47.60 -12.63 17.74
CA LEU A 441 48.47 -11.70 17.01
C LEU A 441 48.52 -10.32 17.67
N LEU A 442 47.36 -9.77 18.03
CA LEU A 442 47.29 -8.46 18.69
C LEU A 442 47.88 -8.49 20.10
N GLU A 443 47.74 -9.59 20.84
CA GLU A 443 48.37 -9.79 22.14
C GLU A 443 49.89 -9.94 22.01
N ALA A 444 50.39 -10.63 20.97
CA ALA A 444 51.81 -10.84 20.74
C ALA A 444 52.54 -9.58 20.22
N PHE A 445 51.89 -8.78 19.38
CA PHE A 445 52.52 -7.64 18.70
C PHE A 445 52.03 -6.26 19.21
N GLY A 446 50.97 -6.22 20.01
CA GLY A 446 50.48 -5.02 20.70
C GLY A 446 49.67 -4.03 19.84
N SER A 447 49.81 -4.06 18.51
CA SER A 447 49.00 -3.20 17.62
C SER A 447 48.87 -3.78 16.20
N ILE A 448 47.87 -3.29 15.43
CA ILE A 448 47.72 -3.64 14.01
C ILE A 448 49.00 -3.34 13.22
N ARG A 449 49.62 -2.18 13.47
CA ARG A 449 50.83 -1.75 12.76
C ARG A 449 51.96 -2.78 12.92
N GLU A 450 52.19 -3.24 14.14
CA GLU A 450 53.26 -4.19 14.43
C GLU A 450 52.95 -5.59 13.87
N VAL A 451 51.68 -6.00 13.83
CA VAL A 451 51.27 -7.23 13.11
C VAL A 451 51.59 -7.13 11.62
N PHE A 452 51.33 -5.98 10.99
CA PHE A 452 51.55 -5.79 9.55
C PHE A 452 53.04 -5.66 9.19
N LEU A 453 53.86 -5.15 10.11
CA LEU A 453 55.31 -5.00 9.94
C LEU A 453 56.11 -6.25 10.34
N ALA A 454 55.50 -7.24 10.99
CA ALA A 454 56.18 -8.45 11.41
C ALA A 454 56.69 -9.28 10.21
N SER A 455 57.91 -9.82 10.30
CA SER A 455 58.45 -10.75 9.30
C SER A 455 57.73 -12.11 9.35
N GLU A 456 57.85 -12.91 8.27
CA GLU A 456 57.26 -14.27 8.25
C GLU A 456 57.73 -15.11 9.45
N GLU A 457 59.00 -14.97 9.86
CA GLU A 457 59.57 -15.68 11.00
C GLU A 457 58.97 -15.23 12.33
N LYS A 458 58.70 -13.92 12.48
CA LYS A 458 58.06 -13.38 13.68
C LYS A 458 56.60 -13.81 13.76
N LEU A 459 55.87 -13.79 12.65
CA LEU A 459 54.48 -14.23 12.59
C LEU A 459 54.33 -15.71 12.97
N GLN A 460 55.27 -16.57 12.53
CA GLN A 460 55.30 -18.00 12.87
C GLN A 460 55.53 -18.32 14.35
N ARG A 461 56.00 -17.34 15.15
CA ARG A 461 56.13 -17.52 16.61
C ARG A 461 54.79 -17.49 17.33
N VAL A 462 53.73 -17.00 16.68
CA VAL A 462 52.38 -16.98 17.25
C VAL A 462 51.72 -18.33 17.03
N GLU A 463 51.25 -18.92 18.13
CA GLU A 463 50.62 -20.25 18.14
C GLU A 463 49.42 -20.32 17.18
N GLY A 464 49.52 -21.22 16.19
CA GLY A 464 48.51 -21.43 15.15
C GLY A 464 48.84 -20.77 13.80
N ILE A 465 49.94 -20.02 13.69
CA ILE A 465 50.44 -19.50 12.41
C ILE A 465 51.53 -20.40 11.85
N GLY A 466 51.17 -21.22 10.85
CA GLY A 466 52.14 -22.02 10.10
C GLY A 466 52.85 -21.22 9.00
N PRO A 467 53.89 -21.81 8.37
CA PRO A 467 54.69 -21.16 7.31
C PRO A 467 53.84 -20.67 6.13
N LYS A 468 52.83 -21.46 5.75
CA LYS A 468 51.90 -21.12 4.65
C LYS A 468 51.05 -19.89 4.98
N THR A 469 50.54 -19.79 6.20
CA THR A 469 49.72 -18.67 6.65
C THR A 469 50.56 -17.40 6.76
N ALA A 470 51.76 -17.49 7.36
CA ALA A 470 52.68 -16.36 7.46
C ALA A 470 53.07 -15.78 6.07
N LYS A 471 53.38 -16.67 5.12
CA LYS A 471 53.68 -16.29 3.73
C LYS A 471 52.50 -15.62 3.04
N ASN A 472 51.27 -16.13 3.23
CA ASN A 472 50.07 -15.52 2.65
C ASN A 472 49.77 -14.13 3.25
N ILE A 473 49.98 -13.96 4.56
CA ILE A 473 49.83 -12.66 5.24
C ILE A 473 50.82 -11.65 4.66
N ARG A 474 52.10 -12.02 4.52
CA ARG A 474 53.10 -11.12 3.91
C ARG A 474 52.83 -10.83 2.45
N TRP A 475 52.44 -11.85 1.69
CA TRP A 475 52.12 -11.70 0.28
C TRP A 475 51.04 -10.64 0.05
N ILE A 476 49.94 -10.63 0.82
CA ILE A 476 48.87 -9.64 0.62
C ILE A 476 49.28 -8.23 1.08
N ILE A 477 50.08 -8.13 2.15
CA ILE A 477 50.53 -6.84 2.70
C ILE A 477 51.58 -6.17 1.79
N ASP A 478 52.49 -6.96 1.22
CA ASP A 478 53.62 -6.45 0.42
C ASP A 478 53.31 -6.33 -1.08
N SER A 479 52.23 -6.95 -1.55
CA SER A 479 51.89 -6.91 -2.98
C SER A 479 51.45 -5.51 -3.41
N PRO A 480 52.00 -4.96 -4.51
CA PRO A 480 51.60 -3.66 -5.01
C PRO A 480 50.16 -3.69 -5.54
N TYR A 481 49.38 -2.67 -5.21
CA TYR A 481 48.01 -2.51 -5.70
C TYR A 481 48.01 -2.25 -7.22
N ARG A 482 47.41 -3.16 -8.00
CA ARG A 482 47.26 -3.00 -9.46
C ARG A 482 45.97 -2.24 -9.77
N ARG A 483 46.09 -1.06 -10.39
CA ARG A 483 44.93 -0.34 -10.97
C ARG A 483 44.43 -1.11 -12.19
N ALA A 484 43.11 -1.23 -12.35
CA ALA A 484 42.52 -1.79 -13.57
C ALA A 484 42.94 -0.93 -14.78
N PRO A 485 43.23 -1.54 -15.95
CA PRO A 485 43.52 -0.76 -17.15
C PRO A 485 42.32 0.11 -17.47
N GLU A 486 42.54 1.42 -17.56
CA GLU A 486 41.54 2.37 -18.06
C GLU A 486 41.18 1.93 -19.48
N SER A 487 39.92 1.53 -19.66
CA SER A 487 39.40 1.12 -20.96
C SER A 487 39.45 2.35 -21.88
N SER A 488 40.35 2.30 -22.86
CA SER A 488 40.57 3.34 -23.88
C SER A 488 39.36 3.47 -24.79
#